data_AF-T1CA19-F1
#
_entry.id   AF-T1CA19-F1
#
_cell.length_a   1.000
_cell.length_b   1.000
_cell.length_c   1.000
_cell.angle_alpha   90.00
_cell.angle_beta   90.00
_cell.angle_gamma   90.00
#
_symmetry.space_group_name_H-M   'P 1'
#
loop_
_entity.id
_entity.type
_entity.pdbx_description
1 polymer ?
#
loop_
_entity_poly.entity_id
_entity_poly.type
_entity_poly.pdbx_seq_one_letter_code
_entity_poly.pdbx_strand_id
1 'polypeptide(L)'
;MLAQLRPFVYRRYLDYTAFSGLRAMKTLIDAEVARKDLAENLKLGPGGIREIEFSVQLEQLIRGGREPGLREPSLLRALAAAERRGFIAGERARLLRRAWTLLRHVENRVQMYVDAQTHALPAEPLARLRIAQGLDYADAAALDTALAAQRAVVSAAFAPILGGAAPASVPGQDALLALWRDMQSGSATSAELSACALDAEAGAALQA
;
A
#
# COMPACT_ATOMS: atom_id res chain seq x y z
N MET A 1 11.75 -19.87 -8.92
CA MET A 1 11.81 -18.40 -9.00
C MET A 1 11.13 -17.71 -7.81
N LEU A 2 9.82 -17.84 -7.57
CA LEU A 2 9.14 -17.21 -6.40
C LEU A 2 9.64 -17.65 -5.00
N ALA A 3 10.17 -18.88 -4.87
CA ALA A 3 10.69 -19.38 -3.58
C ALA A 3 12.00 -18.70 -3.13
N GLN A 4 12.81 -18.23 -4.07
CA GLN A 4 14.12 -17.63 -3.81
C GLN A 4 14.00 -16.20 -3.26
N LEU A 5 12.91 -15.48 -3.56
CA LEU A 5 12.69 -14.12 -3.06
C LEU A 5 12.14 -14.07 -1.63
N ARG A 6 11.67 -15.21 -1.11
CA ARG A 6 10.99 -15.29 0.20
C ARG A 6 11.85 -14.81 1.37
N PRO A 7 13.14 -15.18 1.52
CA PRO A 7 13.95 -14.70 2.64
C PRO A 7 14.19 -13.18 2.61
N PHE A 8 14.16 -12.58 1.42
CA PHE A 8 14.44 -11.16 1.20
C PHE A 8 13.23 -10.28 1.47
N VAL A 9 12.05 -10.69 1.01
CA VAL A 9 10.78 -9.99 1.25
C VAL A 9 10.28 -10.21 2.68
N TYR A 10 10.50 -11.41 3.23
CA TYR A 10 9.98 -11.82 4.53
C TYR A 10 11.11 -12.09 5.53
N ARG A 11 11.77 -11.02 5.98
CA ARG A 11 12.86 -11.13 6.96
C ARG A 11 12.32 -11.65 8.29
N ARG A 12 13.06 -12.59 8.89
CA ARG A 12 12.68 -13.20 10.19
C ARG A 12 12.90 -12.23 11.37
N TYR A 13 13.84 -11.30 11.22
CA TYR A 13 14.15 -10.24 12.17
C TYR A 13 14.11 -8.89 11.43
N LEU A 14 13.39 -7.91 11.99
CA LEU A 14 13.53 -6.51 11.58
C LEU A 14 14.44 -5.81 12.58
N ASP A 15 15.54 -5.30 12.06
CA ASP A 15 16.45 -4.42 12.76
C ASP A 15 15.99 -2.96 12.67
N TYR A 16 16.72 -2.09 13.37
CA TYR A 16 16.44 -0.66 13.43
C TYR A 16 16.46 -0.02 12.02
N THR A 17 17.40 -0.43 11.17
CA THR A 17 17.56 0.06 9.79
C THR A 17 16.33 -0.28 8.93
N ALA A 18 15.80 -1.50 9.01
CA ALA A 18 14.56 -1.87 8.32
C ALA A 18 13.36 -1.04 8.79
N PHE A 19 13.20 -0.82 10.10
CA PHE A 19 12.12 0.03 10.62
C PHE A 19 12.24 1.49 10.17
N SER A 20 13.45 2.03 10.10
CA SER A 20 13.65 3.37 9.59
C SER A 20 13.41 3.48 8.07
N GLY A 21 13.71 2.45 7.29
CA GLY A 21 13.31 2.38 5.88
C GLY A 21 11.79 2.36 5.71
N LEU A 22 11.06 1.61 6.56
CA LEU A 22 9.59 1.62 6.58
C LEU A 22 9.03 3.02 6.87
N ARG A 23 9.63 3.77 7.81
CA ARG A 23 9.27 5.17 8.09
C ARG A 23 9.57 6.08 6.89
N ALA A 24 10.72 5.92 6.24
CA ALA A 24 11.05 6.70 5.05
C ALA A 24 10.04 6.46 3.91
N MET A 25 9.60 5.22 3.70
CA MET A 25 8.55 4.90 2.73
C MET A 25 7.22 5.56 3.07
N LYS A 26 6.81 5.52 4.34
CA LYS A 26 5.62 6.21 4.83
C LYS A 26 5.70 7.71 4.52
N THR A 27 6.85 8.35 4.80
CA THR A 27 7.08 9.77 4.48
C THR A 27 6.95 10.08 2.99
N LEU A 28 7.45 9.21 2.10
CA LEU A 28 7.31 9.42 0.65
C LEU A 28 5.86 9.33 0.20
N ILE A 29 5.08 8.39 0.75
CA ILE A 29 3.65 8.28 0.46
C ILE A 29 2.93 9.54 0.96
N ASP A 30 3.21 9.97 2.19
CA ASP A 30 2.61 11.18 2.76
C ASP A 30 2.93 12.43 1.92
N ALA A 31 4.17 12.54 1.44
CA ALA A 31 4.60 13.65 0.59
C ALA A 31 3.93 13.62 -0.80
N GLU A 32 3.74 12.44 -1.38
CA GLU A 32 3.01 12.28 -2.64
C GLU A 32 1.53 12.61 -2.50
N VAL A 33 0.90 12.17 -1.40
CA VAL A 33 -0.49 12.48 -1.05
C VAL A 33 -0.71 13.98 -0.83
N ALA A 34 0.29 14.69 -0.27
CA ALA A 34 0.22 16.14 -0.04
C ALA A 34 0.22 16.98 -1.34
N ARG A 35 0.49 16.36 -2.49
CA ARG A 35 0.47 17.04 -3.79
C ARG A 35 -0.95 17.36 -4.23
N LYS A 36 -1.26 18.65 -4.43
CA LYS A 36 -2.60 19.13 -4.79
C LYS A 36 -3.14 18.56 -6.10
N ASP A 37 -2.28 18.29 -7.08
CA ASP A 37 -2.65 17.71 -8.37
C ASP A 37 -3.13 16.26 -8.27
N LEU A 38 -2.85 15.58 -7.16
CA LEU A 38 -3.23 14.18 -6.92
C LEU A 38 -4.43 14.02 -5.98
N ALA A 39 -5.04 15.11 -5.49
CA ALA A 39 -6.14 15.05 -4.53
C ALA A 39 -7.29 14.12 -5.00
N GLU A 40 -7.68 14.25 -6.28
CA GLU A 40 -8.74 13.45 -6.88
C GLU A 40 -8.27 12.08 -7.41
N ASN A 41 -6.96 11.79 -7.39
CA ASN A 41 -6.42 10.53 -7.89
C ASN A 41 -6.83 9.36 -6.97
N LEU A 42 -7.43 8.32 -7.54
CA LEU A 42 -7.97 7.17 -6.79
C LEU A 42 -6.88 6.33 -6.11
N LYS A 43 -5.67 6.33 -6.66
CA LYS A 43 -4.55 5.54 -6.16
C LYS A 43 -3.63 6.35 -5.24
N LEU A 44 -3.30 7.56 -5.66
CA LEU A 44 -2.26 8.40 -5.04
C LEU A 44 -2.79 9.52 -4.16
N GLY A 45 -4.08 9.86 -4.28
CA GLY A 45 -4.67 10.90 -3.46
C GLY A 45 -4.85 10.47 -2.00
N PRO A 46 -5.20 11.42 -1.11
CA PRO A 46 -5.48 11.12 0.28
C PRO A 46 -6.54 10.03 0.43
N GLY A 47 -6.23 9.00 1.22
CA GLY A 47 -7.14 7.88 1.45
C GLY A 47 -7.27 6.95 0.25
N GLY A 48 -6.37 7.06 -0.72
CA GLY A 48 -6.35 6.28 -1.94
C GLY A 48 -5.90 4.84 -1.75
N ILE A 49 -5.91 4.08 -2.86
CA ILE A 49 -5.56 2.64 -2.88
C ILE A 49 -4.16 2.38 -2.30
N ARG A 50 -3.19 3.27 -2.56
CA ARG A 50 -1.79 3.12 -2.11
C ARG A 50 -1.65 3.09 -0.59
N GLU A 51 -2.41 3.92 0.14
CA GLU A 51 -2.40 3.93 1.61
C GLU A 51 -2.92 2.59 2.19
N ILE A 52 -3.92 2.00 1.53
CA ILE A 52 -4.46 0.68 1.91
C ILE A 52 -3.44 -0.42 1.62
N GLU A 53 -2.85 -0.41 0.42
CA GLU A 53 -1.80 -1.35 0.02
C GLU A 53 -0.64 -1.33 1.01
N PHE A 54 -0.14 -0.13 1.34
CA PHE A 54 0.93 0.01 2.31
C PHE A 54 0.54 -0.52 3.69
N SER A 55 -0.69 -0.25 4.16
CA SER A 55 -1.15 -0.75 5.47
C SER A 55 -1.06 -2.27 5.58
N VAL A 56 -1.44 -2.98 4.52
CA VAL A 56 -1.41 -4.45 4.49
C VAL A 56 0.00 -4.98 4.23
N GLN A 57 0.73 -4.38 3.29
CA GLN A 57 2.09 -4.78 2.96
C GLN A 57 3.05 -4.55 4.12
N LEU A 58 2.85 -3.51 4.92
CA LEU A 58 3.63 -3.28 6.14
C LEU A 58 3.55 -4.46 7.09
N GLU A 59 2.36 -5.04 7.27
CA GLU A 59 2.17 -6.24 8.07
C GLU A 59 2.89 -7.45 7.47
N GLN A 60 2.85 -7.59 6.15
CA GLN A 60 3.56 -8.65 5.43
C GLN A 60 5.09 -8.50 5.58
N LEU A 61 5.63 -7.29 5.51
CA LEU A 61 7.06 -7.00 5.70
C LEU A 61 7.50 -7.26 7.14
N ILE A 62 6.73 -6.79 8.13
CA ILE A 62 7.10 -6.93 9.55
C ILE A 62 6.99 -8.39 10.03
N ARG A 63 5.96 -9.12 9.58
CA ARG A 63 5.57 -10.40 10.19
C ARG A 63 5.64 -11.58 9.25
N GLY A 64 5.64 -11.38 7.92
CA GLY A 64 5.62 -12.46 6.94
C GLY A 64 6.81 -13.42 7.02
N GLY A 65 7.93 -13.01 7.64
CA GLY A 65 9.06 -13.90 7.92
C GLY A 65 8.72 -15.03 8.89
N ARG A 66 7.92 -14.71 9.91
CA ARG A 66 7.48 -15.65 10.96
C ARG A 66 6.07 -16.19 10.74
N GLU A 67 5.27 -15.51 9.91
CA GLU A 67 3.87 -15.83 9.63
C GLU A 67 3.68 -16.16 8.15
N PRO A 68 3.88 -17.43 7.74
CA PRO A 68 3.74 -17.84 6.33
C PRO A 68 2.36 -17.54 5.74
N GLY A 69 1.31 -17.50 6.56
CA GLY A 69 -0.05 -17.16 6.14
C GLY A 69 -0.22 -15.70 5.68
N LEU A 70 0.74 -14.82 5.99
CA LEU A 70 0.77 -13.45 5.45
C LEU A 70 1.45 -13.37 4.08
N ARG A 71 2.04 -14.45 3.56
CA ARG A 71 2.73 -14.45 2.26
C ARG A 71 1.76 -14.60 1.08
N GLU A 72 0.69 -13.83 1.15
CA GLU A 72 -0.44 -13.85 0.22
C GLU A 72 -0.30 -12.69 -0.78
N PRO A 73 -0.22 -12.95 -2.10
CA PRO A 73 -0.11 -11.89 -3.10
C PRO A 73 -1.37 -11.02 -3.20
N SER A 74 -2.55 -11.59 -2.92
CA SER A 74 -3.81 -10.85 -2.95
C SER A 74 -3.95 -10.00 -1.69
N LEU A 75 -4.15 -8.69 -1.87
CA LEU A 75 -4.34 -7.74 -0.78
C LEU A 75 -5.48 -8.15 0.17
N LEU A 76 -6.63 -8.54 -0.37
CA LEU A 76 -7.77 -8.95 0.45
C LEU A 76 -7.52 -10.25 1.23
N ARG A 77 -6.76 -11.19 0.65
CA ARG A 77 -6.37 -12.43 1.34
C ARG A 77 -5.35 -12.16 2.43
N ALA A 78 -4.36 -11.31 2.16
CA ALA A 78 -3.37 -10.87 3.14
C ALA A 78 -4.04 -10.10 4.29
N LEU A 79 -4.97 -9.19 3.99
CA LEU A 79 -5.76 -8.46 4.98
C LEU A 79 -6.57 -9.41 5.87
N ALA A 80 -7.24 -10.40 5.27
CA ALA A 80 -7.98 -11.41 6.02
C ALA A 80 -7.07 -12.28 6.89
N ALA A 81 -5.86 -12.62 6.42
CA ALA A 81 -4.87 -13.35 7.21
C ALA A 81 -4.36 -12.52 8.40
N ALA A 82 -4.08 -11.24 8.19
CA ALA A 82 -3.67 -10.31 9.24
C ALA A 82 -4.77 -10.11 10.29
N GLU A 83 -6.03 -10.00 9.86
CA GLU A 83 -7.20 -9.93 10.74
C GLU A 83 -7.34 -11.20 11.60
N ARG A 84 -7.29 -12.39 11.00
CA ARG A 84 -7.42 -13.67 11.73
C ARG A 84 -6.33 -13.86 12.79
N ARG A 85 -5.16 -13.29 12.59
CA ARG A 85 -4.03 -13.34 13.53
C ARG A 85 -4.02 -12.18 14.53
N GLY A 86 -4.98 -11.25 14.42
CA GLY A 86 -5.08 -10.09 15.31
C GLY A 86 -4.02 -9.01 15.05
N PHE A 87 -3.29 -9.07 13.93
CA PHE A 87 -2.29 -8.06 13.58
C PHE A 87 -2.93 -6.76 13.08
N ILE A 88 -4.09 -6.88 12.43
CA ILE A 88 -4.98 -5.76 12.14
C ILE A 88 -6.28 -5.99 12.90
N ALA A 89 -6.71 -5.02 13.69
CA ALA A 89 -7.98 -5.08 14.41
C ALA A 89 -9.14 -5.31 13.42
N GLY A 90 -10.10 -6.17 13.77
CA GLY A 90 -11.18 -6.55 12.86
C GLY A 90 -12.02 -5.37 12.36
N GLU A 91 -12.22 -4.35 13.19
CA GLU A 91 -12.87 -3.10 12.76
C GLU A 91 -12.07 -2.41 11.64
N ARG A 92 -10.76 -2.20 11.86
CA ARG A 92 -9.87 -1.62 10.85
C ARG A 92 -9.84 -2.46 9.57
N ALA A 93 -9.80 -3.79 9.69
CA ALA A 93 -9.83 -4.67 8.52
C ALA A 93 -11.13 -4.57 7.73
N ARG A 94 -12.29 -4.47 8.40
CA ARG A 94 -13.59 -4.24 7.74
C ARG A 94 -13.62 -2.90 7.02
N LEU A 95 -13.11 -1.83 7.64
CA LEU A 95 -13.05 -0.50 7.04
C LEU A 95 -12.16 -0.49 5.79
N LEU A 96 -10.92 -1.00 5.89
CA LEU A 96 -10.00 -1.08 4.76
C LEU A 96 -10.56 -1.92 3.61
N ARG A 97 -11.24 -3.03 3.91
CA ARG A 97 -11.87 -3.89 2.90
C ARG A 97 -12.96 -3.15 2.12
N ARG A 98 -13.87 -2.44 2.83
CA ARG A 98 -14.94 -1.66 2.19
C ARG A 98 -14.37 -0.55 1.31
N ALA A 99 -13.40 0.20 1.82
CA ALA A 99 -12.76 1.28 1.09
C ALA A 99 -12.04 0.76 -0.16
N TRP A 100 -11.24 -0.31 -0.02
CA TRP A 100 -10.52 -0.91 -1.13
C TRP A 100 -11.46 -1.40 -2.23
N THR A 101 -12.54 -2.10 -1.86
CA THR A 101 -13.53 -2.59 -2.85
C THR A 101 -14.16 -1.43 -3.61
N LEU A 102 -14.61 -0.36 -2.93
CA LEU A 102 -15.18 0.80 -3.61
C LEU A 102 -14.17 1.46 -4.54
N LEU A 103 -12.97 1.77 -4.04
CA LEU A 103 -11.93 2.45 -4.83
C LEU A 103 -11.54 1.64 -6.07
N ARG A 104 -11.39 0.31 -5.94
CA ARG A 104 -11.11 -0.59 -7.07
C ARG A 104 -12.26 -0.65 -8.07
N HIS A 105 -13.52 -0.67 -7.61
CA HIS A 105 -14.68 -0.66 -8.52
C HIS A 105 -14.75 0.64 -9.32
N VAL A 106 -14.52 1.79 -8.67
CA VAL A 106 -14.48 3.10 -9.33
C VAL A 106 -13.32 3.17 -10.31
N GLU A 107 -12.11 2.79 -9.88
CA GLU A 107 -10.93 2.79 -10.74
C GLU A 107 -11.14 1.91 -11.97
N ASN A 108 -11.59 0.66 -11.78
CA ASN A 108 -11.87 -0.24 -12.89
C ASN A 108 -12.93 0.36 -13.84
N ARG A 109 -13.97 1.02 -13.30
CA ARG A 109 -15.01 1.64 -14.13
C ARG A 109 -14.47 2.82 -14.94
N VAL A 110 -13.63 3.65 -14.34
CA VAL A 110 -12.94 4.75 -15.03
C VAL A 110 -12.06 4.19 -16.14
N GLN A 111 -11.27 3.16 -15.87
CA GLN A 111 -10.39 2.54 -16.86
C GLN A 111 -11.18 1.93 -18.02
N MET A 112 -12.31 1.27 -17.73
CA MET A 112 -13.21 0.75 -18.77
C MET A 112 -13.86 1.86 -19.59
N TYR A 113 -14.21 3.00 -18.98
CA TYR A 113 -14.83 4.11 -19.69
C TYR A 113 -13.86 4.82 -20.64
N VAL A 114 -12.62 5.01 -20.20
CA VAL A 114 -11.58 5.71 -20.97
C VAL A 114 -10.79 4.75 -21.88
N ASP A 115 -10.93 3.44 -21.68
CA ASP A 115 -10.12 2.39 -22.31
C ASP A 115 -8.60 2.62 -22.13
N ALA A 116 -8.23 3.03 -20.91
CA ALA A 116 -6.85 3.37 -20.57
C ALA A 116 -6.54 3.07 -19.10
N GLN A 117 -5.28 2.75 -18.80
CA GLN A 117 -4.79 2.58 -17.44
C GLN A 117 -4.62 3.93 -16.75
N THR A 118 -5.73 4.51 -16.29
CA THR A 118 -5.77 5.77 -15.54
C THR A 118 -6.29 5.58 -14.11
N HIS A 119 -5.91 6.51 -13.24
CA HIS A 119 -6.36 6.60 -11.85
C HIS A 119 -7.08 7.92 -11.56
N ALA A 120 -7.17 8.82 -12.54
CA ALA A 120 -7.83 10.12 -12.41
C ALA A 120 -9.31 10.00 -12.75
N LEU A 121 -10.18 10.56 -11.92
CA LEU A 121 -11.59 10.73 -12.26
C LEU A 121 -11.72 11.67 -13.46
N PRO A 122 -12.64 11.39 -14.41
CA PRO A 122 -12.84 12.29 -15.55
C PRO A 122 -13.44 13.61 -15.09
N ALA A 123 -12.98 14.72 -15.67
CA ALA A 123 -13.50 16.06 -15.38
C ALA A 123 -14.88 16.30 -16.02
N GLU A 124 -15.20 15.59 -17.10
CA GLU A 124 -16.45 15.76 -17.85
C GLU A 124 -17.67 15.32 -17.00
N PRO A 125 -18.68 16.19 -16.77
CA PRO A 125 -19.83 15.88 -15.93
C PRO A 125 -20.64 14.65 -16.40
N LEU A 126 -20.81 14.50 -17.72
CA LEU A 126 -21.56 13.37 -18.28
C LEU A 126 -20.82 12.05 -18.08
N ALA A 127 -19.48 12.04 -18.20
CA ALA A 127 -18.67 10.88 -17.88
C ALA A 127 -18.80 10.49 -16.41
N ARG A 128 -18.76 11.46 -15.48
CA ARG A 128 -18.94 11.21 -14.05
C ARG A 128 -20.32 10.62 -13.73
N LEU A 129 -21.38 11.14 -14.35
CA LEU A 129 -22.73 10.60 -14.19
C LEU A 129 -22.82 9.14 -14.66
N ARG A 130 -22.26 8.82 -15.83
CA ARG A 130 -22.26 7.44 -16.37
C ARG A 130 -21.50 6.47 -15.48
N ILE A 131 -20.36 6.89 -14.93
CA ILE A 131 -19.58 6.07 -13.98
C ILE A 131 -20.39 5.82 -12.71
N ALA A 132 -21.03 6.86 -12.16
CA ALA A 132 -21.85 6.76 -10.95
C ALA A 132 -23.05 5.82 -11.15
N GLN A 133 -23.83 6.02 -12.20
CA GLN A 133 -24.98 5.17 -12.53
C GLN A 133 -24.57 3.72 -12.80
N GLY A 134 -23.42 3.53 -13.45
CA GLY A 134 -22.88 2.20 -13.71
C GLY A 134 -22.43 1.44 -12.44
N LEU A 135 -22.27 2.15 -11.32
CA LEU A 135 -21.97 1.61 -10.00
C LEU A 135 -23.19 1.67 -9.06
N ASP A 136 -24.39 1.83 -9.63
CA ASP A 136 -25.67 1.90 -8.93
C ASP A 136 -25.83 3.10 -7.99
N TYR A 137 -25.13 4.21 -8.26
CA TYR A 137 -25.35 5.50 -7.59
C TYR A 137 -26.34 6.37 -8.37
N ALA A 138 -27.16 7.14 -7.66
CA ALA A 138 -28.17 8.02 -8.26
C ALA A 138 -27.57 9.08 -9.18
N ASP A 139 -26.46 9.69 -8.75
CA ASP A 139 -25.74 10.73 -9.49
C ASP A 139 -24.25 10.77 -9.10
N ALA A 140 -23.49 11.65 -9.76
CA ALA A 140 -22.07 11.84 -9.48
C ALA A 140 -21.80 12.35 -8.05
N ALA A 141 -22.69 13.16 -7.47
CA ALA A 141 -22.52 13.70 -6.13
C ALA A 141 -22.67 12.62 -5.05
N ALA A 142 -23.57 11.66 -5.24
CA ALA A 142 -23.73 10.50 -4.38
C ALA A 142 -22.47 9.61 -4.39
N LEU A 143 -21.89 9.39 -5.58
CA LEU A 143 -20.62 8.66 -5.70
C LEU A 143 -19.46 9.43 -5.04
N ASP A 144 -19.33 10.72 -5.31
CA ASP A 144 -18.29 11.58 -4.73
C ASP A 144 -18.38 11.59 -3.19
N THR A 145 -19.60 11.64 -2.64
CA THR A 145 -19.83 11.56 -1.19
C THR A 145 -19.39 10.21 -0.61
N ALA A 146 -19.74 9.10 -1.26
CA ALA A 146 -19.32 7.76 -0.83
C ALA A 146 -17.80 7.59 -0.91
N LEU A 147 -17.16 8.10 -1.97
CA LEU A 147 -15.71 8.12 -2.13
C LEU A 147 -15.03 8.95 -1.04
N ALA A 148 -15.51 10.17 -0.78
CA ALA A 148 -14.96 11.04 0.24
C ALA A 148 -15.04 10.39 1.64
N ALA A 149 -16.16 9.75 1.96
CA ALA A 149 -16.33 9.03 3.22
C ALA A 149 -15.32 7.87 3.37
N GLN A 150 -15.13 7.05 2.32
CA GLN A 150 -14.16 5.95 2.39
C GLN A 150 -12.72 6.46 2.43
N ARG A 151 -12.38 7.51 1.67
CA ARG A 151 -11.05 8.12 1.70
C ARG A 151 -10.72 8.68 3.08
N ALA A 152 -11.66 9.39 3.71
CA ALA A 152 -11.47 9.91 5.07
C ALA A 152 -11.20 8.78 6.09
N VAL A 153 -11.92 7.67 5.99
CA VAL A 153 -11.70 6.47 6.81
C VAL A 153 -10.29 5.90 6.60
N VAL A 154 -9.85 5.78 5.35
CA VAL A 154 -8.50 5.27 5.03
C VAL A 154 -7.42 6.19 5.58
N SER A 155 -7.52 7.51 5.33
CA SER A 155 -6.55 8.48 5.84
C SER A 155 -6.46 8.46 7.36
N ALA A 156 -7.59 8.38 8.06
CA ALA A 156 -7.62 8.27 9.52
C ALA A 156 -6.96 6.96 10.02
N ALA A 157 -7.19 5.85 9.32
CA ALA A 157 -6.57 4.56 9.65
C ALA A 157 -5.07 4.50 9.29
N PHE A 158 -4.64 5.31 8.31
CA PHE A 158 -3.27 5.37 7.82
C PHE A 158 -2.38 6.30 8.65
N ALA A 159 -2.93 7.44 9.11
CA ALA A 159 -2.21 8.46 9.87
C ALA A 159 -1.37 7.92 11.06
N PRO A 160 -1.87 7.03 11.93
CA PRO A 160 -1.09 6.53 13.08
C PRO A 160 -0.02 5.49 12.71
N ILE A 161 0.05 5.03 11.46
CA ILE A 161 1.01 3.99 11.05
C ILE A 161 2.44 4.55 11.13
N LEU A 162 3.30 3.83 11.88
CA LEU A 162 4.73 4.15 12.03
C LEU A 162 4.98 5.59 12.49
N GLY A 163 4.16 6.09 13.41
CA GLY A 163 4.30 7.45 13.97
C GLY A 163 5.72 7.78 14.44
N GLY A 164 6.14 9.03 14.19
CA GLY A 164 7.48 9.56 14.45
C GLY A 164 8.22 9.96 13.17
N ALA A 165 9.02 11.03 13.21
CA ALA A 165 9.78 11.50 12.06
C ALA A 165 10.85 10.47 11.64
N ALA A 166 10.94 10.18 10.34
CA ALA A 166 12.05 9.41 9.78
C ALA A 166 13.35 10.24 9.85
N PRO A 167 14.53 9.62 10.11
CA PRO A 167 15.82 10.30 9.93
C PRO A 167 16.01 10.74 8.47
N ALA A 168 16.76 11.82 8.24
CA ALA A 168 16.94 12.43 6.91
C ALA A 168 17.69 11.53 5.90
N SER A 169 18.47 10.56 6.35
CA SER A 169 19.09 9.53 5.53
C SER A 169 19.42 8.31 6.38
N VAL A 170 19.19 7.11 5.84
CA VAL A 170 19.45 5.85 6.53
C VAL A 170 20.14 4.86 5.57
N PRO A 171 21.23 4.19 5.99
CA PRO A 171 21.81 3.08 5.24
C PRO A 171 20.76 1.99 4.95
N GLY A 172 20.68 1.51 3.71
CA GLY A 172 19.71 0.48 3.29
C GLY A 172 18.28 0.97 3.03
N GLN A 173 18.02 2.28 3.12
CA GLN A 173 16.74 2.89 2.75
C GLN A 173 16.37 2.61 1.28
N ASP A 174 17.35 2.69 0.38
CA ASP A 174 17.15 2.44 -1.05
C ASP A 174 16.76 1.00 -1.35
N ALA A 175 17.33 0.05 -0.61
CA ALA A 175 17.04 -1.36 -0.76
C ALA A 175 15.59 -1.72 -0.39
N LEU A 176 15.11 -1.17 0.72
CA LEU A 176 13.74 -1.40 1.18
C LEU A 176 12.72 -0.69 0.26
N LEU A 177 13.07 0.50 -0.22
CA LEU A 177 12.30 1.24 -1.22
C LEU A 177 12.19 0.47 -2.55
N ALA A 178 13.29 -0.12 -3.02
CA ALA A 178 13.31 -0.96 -4.21
C ALA A 178 12.40 -2.19 -4.02
N LEU A 179 12.56 -2.91 -2.92
CA LEU A 179 11.74 -4.08 -2.59
C LEU A 179 10.24 -3.75 -2.51
N TRP A 180 9.90 -2.57 -2.00
CA TRP A 180 8.51 -2.10 -1.96
C TRP A 180 7.95 -1.69 -3.33
N ARG A 181 8.76 -1.10 -4.21
CA ARG A 181 8.37 -0.85 -5.60
C ARG A 181 8.14 -2.16 -6.35
N ASP A 182 8.98 -3.16 -6.11
CA ASP A 182 8.84 -4.49 -6.71
C ASP A 182 7.56 -5.20 -6.26
N MET A 183 7.16 -5.03 -4.99
CA MET A 183 5.87 -5.54 -4.51
C MET A 183 4.67 -4.85 -5.18
N GLN A 184 4.81 -3.59 -5.63
CA GLN A 184 3.73 -2.89 -6.35
C GLN A 184 3.63 -3.30 -7.81
N SER A 185 4.75 -3.60 -8.48
CA SER A 185 4.75 -3.99 -9.89
C SER A 185 4.42 -5.47 -10.10
N GLY A 186 4.50 -6.30 -9.04
CA GLY A 186 4.40 -7.75 -9.16
C GLY A 186 5.55 -8.37 -9.97
N SER A 187 6.62 -7.60 -10.22
CA SER A 187 7.72 -7.94 -11.15
C SER A 187 9.07 -8.08 -10.46
N ALA A 188 9.11 -8.47 -9.19
CA ALA A 188 10.37 -8.62 -8.44
C ALA A 188 11.34 -9.55 -9.21
N THR A 189 12.43 -8.99 -9.76
CA THR A 189 13.47 -9.80 -10.40
C THR A 189 14.59 -10.11 -9.41
N SER A 190 15.15 -11.33 -9.51
CA SER A 190 16.17 -11.83 -8.59
C SER A 190 17.47 -11.00 -8.56
N ALA A 191 17.73 -10.19 -9.58
CA ALA A 191 18.99 -9.46 -9.74
C ALA A 191 19.04 -8.18 -8.87
N GLU A 192 17.91 -7.47 -8.74
CA GLU A 192 17.82 -6.21 -7.98
C GLU A 192 17.86 -6.47 -6.45
N LEU A 193 17.37 -7.64 -6.03
CA LEU A 193 17.36 -8.09 -4.63
C LEU A 193 18.75 -8.46 -4.09
N SER A 194 19.69 -8.82 -4.98
CA SER A 194 21.06 -9.19 -4.58
C SER A 194 21.94 -7.96 -4.32
N ALA A 195 21.68 -6.83 -4.99
CA ALA A 195 22.39 -5.57 -4.77
C ALA A 195 22.07 -4.94 -3.40
N CYS A 196 20.88 -5.22 -2.88
CA CYS A 196 20.41 -4.80 -1.56
C CYS A 196 21.05 -5.57 -0.38
N ALA A 197 21.81 -6.63 -0.66
CA ALA A 197 22.27 -7.61 0.32
C ALA A 197 23.70 -7.37 0.85
N LEU A 198 24.45 -6.44 0.28
CA LEU A 198 25.76 -6.04 0.81
C LEU A 198 25.55 -5.10 1.99
N ASP A 199 25.21 -5.66 3.16
CA ASP A 199 25.46 -5.08 4.51
C ASP A 199 24.85 -5.93 5.64
N ALA A 200 24.00 -6.92 5.33
CA ALA A 200 23.41 -7.79 6.35
C ALA A 200 24.44 -8.72 7.05
N GLU A 201 25.60 -8.97 6.43
CA GLU A 201 26.69 -9.72 7.07
C GLU A 201 27.52 -8.85 8.03
N ALA A 202 27.47 -7.52 7.94
CA ALA A 202 28.19 -6.63 8.86
C ALA A 202 27.52 -6.53 10.24
N GLY A 203 26.21 -6.75 10.33
CA GLY A 203 25.46 -6.70 11.60
C GLY A 203 25.58 -7.97 12.46
N ALA A 204 26.00 -9.10 11.88
CA ALA A 204 26.18 -10.36 12.61
C ALA A 204 27.59 -10.52 13.21
N ALA A 205 28.55 -9.67 12.82
CA ALA A 205 29.94 -9.74 13.25
C ALA A 205 30.30 -8.84 14.45
N LEU A 206 29.33 -8.17 15.08
CA LEU A 206 29.55 -7.28 16.23
C LEU A 206 29.03 -7.81 17.57
N GLN A 207 28.65 -9.09 17.65
CA GLN A 207 28.29 -9.75 18.91
C GLN A 207 28.78 -11.20 18.98
N ALA A 208 30.09 -11.39 18.83
CA ALA A 208 30.83 -12.54 19.36
C ALA A 208 32.19 -12.08 19.87
#